data_AF-A0A5E4D5A1-F1
#
_entry.id   AF-A0A5E4D5A1-F1
#
_cell.length_a   1.000
_cell.length_b   1.000
_cell.length_c   1.000
_cell.angle_alpha   90.00
_cell.angle_beta   90.00
_cell.angle_gamma   90.00
#
_symmetry.space_group_name_H-M   'P 1'
#
loop_
_entity.id
_entity.type
_entity.pdbx_description
1 polymer ?
#
loop_
_entity_poly.entity_id
_entity_poly.type
_entity_poly.pdbx_seq_one_letter_code
_entity_poly.pdbx_strand_id
1 'polypeptide(L)'
;MTAVVSWVRLEETCKVSPWTINNTFSLLLQIRGTNAGWTLGYMLNMTNMIPAEQPFTAPLSHSTYVFLMFFFSLLLAIEITAALFILNKPAHFWEEMV
;
A
#
# COMPACT_ATOMS: atom_id res chain seq x y z
N MET A 1 -23.30 6.83 41.51
CA MET A 1 -23.62 8.05 40.73
C MET A 1 -23.25 7.92 39.25
N THR A 2 -22.09 7.36 38.88
CA THR A 2 -21.64 7.22 37.47
C THR A 2 -22.50 6.30 36.60
N ALA A 3 -22.97 5.15 37.11
CA ALA A 3 -23.80 4.22 36.34
C ALA A 3 -25.16 4.82 35.96
N VAL A 4 -25.83 5.50 36.90
CA VAL A 4 -27.15 6.14 36.68
C VAL A 4 -27.04 7.21 35.59
N VAL A 5 -25.99 8.03 35.60
CA VAL A 5 -25.76 9.06 34.57
C VAL A 5 -25.53 8.43 33.18
N SER A 6 -24.77 7.33 33.11
CA SER A 6 -24.56 6.61 31.86
C SER A 6 -25.86 5.99 31.32
N TRP A 7 -26.67 5.41 32.20
CA TRP A 7 -27.97 4.82 31.84
C TRP A 7 -28.94 5.87 31.31
N VAL A 8 -29.14 6.96 32.04
CA VAL A 8 -30.01 8.07 31.62
C VAL A 8 -29.54 8.65 30.27
N ARG A 9 -28.22 8.77 30.06
CA ARG A 9 -27.68 9.24 28.78
C ARG A 9 -28.03 8.30 27.62
N LEU A 10 -27.87 6.99 27.78
CA LEU A 10 -28.16 6.01 26.73
C LEU A 10 -29.64 6.00 26.32
N GLU A 11 -30.54 6.15 27.30
CA GLU A 11 -31.99 6.16 27.08
C GLU A 11 -32.46 7.49 26.46
N GLU A 12 -32.11 8.63 27.06
CA GLU A 12 -32.66 9.92 26.66
C GLU A 12 -31.96 10.54 25.44
N THR A 13 -30.65 10.31 25.27
CA THR A 13 -29.87 10.97 24.20
C THR A 13 -29.62 10.06 23.00
N CYS A 14 -29.26 8.80 23.24
CA CYS A 14 -29.02 7.83 22.17
C CYS A 14 -30.28 7.02 21.80
N LYS A 15 -31.40 7.18 22.54
CA LYS A 15 -32.68 6.48 22.30
C LYS A 15 -32.53 4.95 22.29
N VAL A 16 -31.60 4.43 23.10
CA VAL A 16 -31.34 2.99 23.15
C VAL A 16 -32.39 2.33 24.05
N SER A 17 -33.13 1.35 23.52
CA SER A 17 -34.14 0.64 24.31
C SER A 17 -33.49 -0.27 25.38
N PRO A 18 -34.13 -0.47 26.54
CA PRO A 18 -33.63 -1.40 27.57
C PRO A 18 -33.43 -2.83 27.04
N TRP A 19 -34.25 -3.23 26.07
CA TRP A 19 -34.17 -4.55 25.42
C TRP A 19 -32.98 -4.68 24.45
N THR A 20 -32.45 -3.57 23.92
CA THR A 20 -31.23 -3.58 23.12
C THR A 20 -29.99 -3.69 24.00
N ILE A 21 -30.02 -3.06 25.18
CA ILE A 21 -28.87 -3.01 26.09
C ILE A 21 -28.62 -4.40 26.71
N ASN A 22 -29.67 -5.14 27.07
CA ASN A 22 -29.52 -6.47 27.69
C ASN A 22 -29.22 -7.61 26.69
N ASN A 23 -29.53 -7.46 25.39
CA ASN A 23 -29.35 -8.53 24.40
C ASN A 23 -28.20 -8.31 23.40
N THR A 24 -27.71 -7.08 23.24
CA THR A 24 -26.79 -6.75 22.13
C THR A 24 -25.49 -6.09 22.57
N PHE A 25 -25.46 -5.41 23.72
CA PHE A 25 -24.31 -4.60 24.12
C PHE A 25 -23.33 -5.35 25.01
N SER A 26 -22.09 -5.52 24.54
CA SER A 26 -20.97 -6.04 25.33
C SER A 26 -20.02 -4.91 25.76
N LEU A 27 -19.80 -4.76 27.07
CA LEU A 27 -18.82 -3.82 27.65
C LEU A 27 -17.39 -4.38 27.51
N LEU A 28 -16.79 -4.22 26.34
CA LEU A 28 -15.43 -4.69 26.05
C LEU A 28 -14.39 -3.60 26.34
N LEU A 29 -13.47 -3.87 27.27
CA LEU A 29 -12.30 -3.02 27.51
C LEU A 29 -11.11 -3.41 26.60
N GLN A 30 -11.07 -4.66 26.14
CA GLN A 30 -10.00 -5.20 25.31
C GLN A 30 -10.59 -6.11 24.24
N ILE A 31 -10.16 -5.93 22.99
CA ILE A 31 -10.54 -6.76 21.85
C ILE A 31 -9.24 -7.39 21.33
N ARG A 32 -9.17 -8.73 21.33
CA ARG A 32 -8.01 -9.50 20.81
C ARG A 32 -6.65 -9.03 21.34
N GLY A 33 -6.56 -8.71 22.63
CA GLY A 33 -5.31 -8.27 23.27
C GLY A 33 -5.00 -6.77 23.12
N THR A 34 -5.80 -6.02 22.36
CA THR A 34 -5.65 -4.56 22.21
C THR A 34 -6.74 -3.81 22.98
N ASN A 35 -6.38 -2.72 23.66
CA ASN A 35 -7.35 -1.90 24.39
C ASN A 35 -8.35 -1.28 23.41
N ALA A 36 -9.63 -1.43 23.71
CA ALA A 36 -10.70 -0.85 22.90
C ALA A 36 -10.70 0.68 23.10
N GLY A 37 -10.35 1.41 22.03
CA GLY A 37 -10.26 2.87 22.08
C GLY A 37 -9.98 3.49 20.72
N TRP A 38 -10.17 4.80 20.62
CA TRP A 38 -9.99 5.58 19.39
C TRP A 38 -8.53 5.72 18.96
N THR A 39 -7.57 5.51 19.87
CA THR A 39 -6.13 5.60 19.58
C THR A 39 -5.69 4.63 18.50
N LEU A 40 -6.24 3.40 18.49
CA LEU A 40 -5.91 2.42 17.45
C LEU A 40 -6.42 2.85 16.07
N GLY A 41 -7.67 3.34 15.99
CA GLY A 41 -8.23 3.89 14.76
C GLY A 41 -7.46 5.13 14.28
N TYR A 42 -6.99 5.96 15.21
CA TYR A 42 -6.18 7.14 14.90
C TYR A 42 -4.81 6.75 14.32
N MET A 43 -4.14 5.75 14.90
CA MET A 43 -2.89 5.21 14.38
C MET A 43 -3.08 4.59 12.98
N LEU A 44 -4.16 3.84 12.77
CA LEU A 44 -4.49 3.24 11.47
C LEU A 44 -4.77 4.30 10.39
N ASN A 45 -5.44 5.40 10.75
CA ASN A 45 -5.67 6.52 9.85
C ASN A 45 -4.35 7.22 9.47
N MET A 46 -3.46 7.48 10.44
CA MET A 46 -2.15 8.10 10.16
C MET A 46 -1.23 7.25 9.30
N THR A 47 -1.30 5.93 9.47
CA THR A 47 -0.48 4.97 8.71
C THR A 47 -1.10 4.59 7.36
N ASN A 48 -2.27 5.15 7.03
CA ASN A 48 -3.05 4.80 5.85
C ASN A 48 -3.26 3.28 5.71
N MET A 49 -3.39 2.58 6.84
CA MET A 49 -3.53 1.12 6.91
C MET A 49 -4.99 0.66 6.73
N ILE A 50 -5.95 1.59 6.68
CA ILE A 50 -7.34 1.29 6.29
C ILE A 50 -7.44 1.59 4.79
N PRO A 51 -7.46 0.56 3.92
CA PRO A 51 -7.51 0.77 2.50
C PRO A 51 -8.86 1.38 2.11
N ALA A 52 -8.85 2.54 1.44
CA ALA A 52 -10.05 3.14 0.87
C ALA A 52 -10.56 2.34 -0.35
N GLU A 53 -9.68 1.61 -1.02
CA GLU A 53 -9.93 0.82 -2.22
C GLU A 53 -9.25 -0.55 -2.10
N GLN A 54 -9.71 -1.55 -2.88
CA GLN A 54 -9.13 -2.90 -2.86
C GLN A 54 -7.61 -2.82 -3.10
N PRO A 55 -6.78 -3.62 -2.38
CA PRO A 55 -5.33 -3.51 -2.47
C PRO A 55 -4.88 -3.55 -3.93
N PHE A 56 -4.07 -2.56 -4.32
CA PHE A 56 -3.56 -2.42 -5.67
C PHE A 56 -2.93 -3.73 -6.14
N THR A 57 -3.53 -4.37 -7.13
CA THR A 57 -2.90 -5.47 -7.85
C THR A 57 -1.59 -4.96 -8.45
N ALA A 58 -0.54 -5.78 -8.46
CA ALA A 58 0.76 -5.37 -8.99
C ALA A 58 0.58 -4.73 -10.38
N PRO A 59 1.05 -3.49 -10.60
CA PRO A 59 0.72 -2.71 -11.80
C PRO A 59 1.27 -3.32 -13.09
N LEU A 60 2.17 -4.29 -12.98
CA LEU A 60 2.80 -4.99 -14.09
C LEU A 60 2.77 -6.50 -13.84
N SER A 61 2.35 -7.28 -14.84
CA SER A 61 2.43 -8.74 -14.75
C SER A 61 3.88 -9.19 -14.65
N HIS A 62 4.14 -10.26 -13.90
CA HIS A 62 5.50 -10.81 -13.75
C HIS A 62 6.14 -11.13 -15.11
N SER A 63 5.35 -11.67 -16.05
CA SER A 63 5.82 -11.96 -17.40
C SER A 63 6.24 -10.70 -18.16
N THR A 64 5.47 -9.60 -18.03
CA THR A 64 5.78 -8.33 -18.69
C THR A 64 7.05 -7.71 -18.12
N TYR A 65 7.26 -7.80 -16.81
CA TYR A 65 8.49 -7.35 -16.17
C TYR A 65 9.73 -8.06 -16.72
N VAL A 66 9.68 -9.40 -16.76
CA VAL A 66 10.80 -10.24 -17.23
C VAL A 66 11.09 -9.97 -18.71
N PHE A 67 10.04 -9.83 -19.54
CA PHE A 67 10.19 -9.49 -20.95
C PHE A 67 10.91 -8.15 -21.15
N LEU A 68 10.51 -7.10 -20.42
CA LEU A 68 11.13 -5.78 -20.52
C LEU A 68 12.59 -5.81 -20.07
N MET A 69 12.91 -6.49 -18.97
CA MET A 69 14.29 -6.63 -18.50
C MET A 69 15.19 -7.28 -19.55
N PHE A 70 14.72 -8.37 -20.17
CA PHE A 70 15.47 -9.04 -21.23
C PHE A 70 15.64 -8.15 -22.47
N PHE A 71 14.55 -7.51 -22.92
CA PHE A 71 14.57 -6.65 -24.11
C PHE A 71 15.52 -5.46 -23.96
N PHE A 72 15.47 -4.75 -22.83
CA PHE A 72 16.38 -3.64 -22.57
C PHE A 72 17.83 -4.09 -22.41
N SER A 73 18.08 -5.24 -21.77
CA SER A 73 19.43 -5.78 -21.65
C SER A 73 20.03 -6.12 -23.03
N LEU A 74 19.23 -6.69 -23.93
CA LEU A 74 19.66 -7.01 -25.29
C LEU A 74 19.92 -5.75 -26.12
N LEU A 75 19.08 -4.72 -26.00
CA LEU A 75 19.31 -3.42 -26.64
C LEU A 75 20.63 -2.78 -26.20
N LEU A 76 20.89 -2.76 -24.88
CA LEU A 76 22.15 -2.22 -24.34
C LEU A 76 23.37 -3.02 -24.82
N ALA A 77 23.27 -4.35 -24.88
CA ALA A 77 24.35 -5.18 -25.39
C ALA A 77 24.67 -4.88 -26.86
N ILE A 78 23.66 -4.65 -27.70
CA ILE A 78 23.83 -4.25 -29.11
C ILE A 78 24.51 -2.88 -29.19
N GLU A 79 24.02 -1.90 -28.43
CA GLU A 79 24.58 -0.54 -28.41
C GLU A 79 26.05 -0.53 -27.99
N ILE A 80 26.39 -1.26 -26.92
CA ILE A 80 27.77 -1.39 -26.44
C ILE A 80 28.64 -2.08 -27.48
N THR A 81 28.14 -3.16 -28.11
CA THR A 81 28.90 -3.89 -29.14
C THR A 81 29.15 -3.01 -30.38
N ALA A 82 28.15 -2.24 -30.80
CA ALA A 82 28.26 -1.29 -31.91
C ALA A 82 29.25 -0.16 -31.57
N ALA A 83 29.16 0.41 -30.38
CA ALA A 83 30.09 1.43 -29.91
C ALA A 83 31.53 0.90 -29.86
N LEU A 84 31.74 -0.29 -29.31
CA LEU A 84 33.05 -0.94 -29.29
C LEU A 84 33.56 -1.24 -30.70
N PHE A 85 32.72 -1.69 -31.63
CA PHE A 85 33.10 -1.93 -33.01
C PHE A 85 33.57 -0.64 -33.72
N ILE A 86 32.86 0.47 -33.50
CA ILE A 86 33.22 1.78 -34.06
C ILE A 86 34.53 2.28 -33.44
N LEU A 87 34.69 2.19 -32.11
CA LEU A 87 35.90 2.65 -31.42
C LEU A 87 37.14 1.78 -31.73
N ASN A 88 36.96 0.47 -31.95
CA ASN A 88 38.04 -0.44 -32.34
C ASN A 88 38.46 -0.30 -33.82
N LYS A 89 37.76 0.52 -34.63
CA LYS A 89 38.23 0.97 -35.95
C LYS A 89 38.69 2.43 -35.93
N PRO A 90 39.83 2.79 -35.30
CA PRO A 90 40.29 4.17 -35.29
C PRO A 90 41.07 4.61 -36.56
N ALA A 91 41.42 3.73 -37.51
CA ALA A 91 42.42 4.08 -38.54
C ALA A 91 41.96 4.03 -40.02
N HIS A 92 40.96 3.23 -40.41
CA HIS A 92 40.62 3.09 -41.84
C HIS A 92 39.83 4.28 -42.40
N PHE A 93 39.04 4.98 -41.58
CA PHE A 93 38.10 5.99 -42.08
C PHE A 93 38.69 7.40 -42.21
N TRP A 94 39.86 7.67 -41.63
CA TRP A 94 40.50 8.99 -41.69
C TRP A 94 41.44 9.17 -42.89
N GLU A 95 41.86 8.09 -43.55
CA GLU A 95 42.64 8.17 -44.80
C GLU A 95 41.78 8.51 -46.04
N GLU A 96 40.47 8.27 -45.99
CA GLU A 96 39.56 8.56 -47.11
C GLU A 96 38.89 9.94 -47.01
N MET A 97 39.19 10.71 -45.96
CA MET A 97 38.62 12.05 -45.70
C MET A 97 39.67 13.18 -45.65
N VAL A 98 40.91 12.93 -46.08
CA VAL A 98 41.98 13.93 -46.28
C VAL A 98 42.42 13.95 -47.74
#